data_AF-A0A2N0ZB78-F1
#
_entry.id   AF-A0A2N0ZB78-F1
#
_cell.length_a   1.000
_cell.length_b   1.000
_cell.length_c   1.000
_cell.angle_alpha   90.00
_cell.angle_beta   90.00
_cell.angle_gamma   90.00
#
_symmetry.space_group_name_H-M   'P 1'
#
loop_
_entity.id
_entity.type
_entity.pdbx_description
1 polymer ?
#
loop_
_entity_poly.entity_id
_entity_poly.type
_entity_poly.pdbx_seq_one_letter_code
_entity_poly.pdbx_strand_id
1 'polypeptide(L)' 'MTVRDLYQEAILNDFYSLQLLIRFLVYEKKSVKLEDHHGRLEFFLQEKFQSKMNEYLIKYEVEND' A
#
# COMPACT_ATOMS: atom_id res chain seq x y z
N MET A 1 9.51 -4.22 -12.05
CA MET A 1 9.31 -4.39 -10.60
C MET A 1 7.85 -4.74 -10.33
N THR A 2 7.62 -5.80 -9.58
CA THR A 2 6.31 -6.20 -9.05
C THR A 2 6.00 -5.45 -7.76
N VAL A 3 4.75 -5.51 -7.29
CA VAL A 3 4.38 -4.98 -5.98
C VAL A 3 5.16 -5.68 -4.86
N ARG A 4 5.50 -6.97 -5.04
CA ARG A 4 6.37 -7.71 -4.12
C ARG A 4 7.76 -7.11 -4.01
N ASP A 5 8.40 -6.81 -5.14
CA ASP A 5 9.76 -6.24 -5.12
C ASP A 5 9.72 -4.85 -4.47
N LEU A 6 8.71 -4.03 -4.79
CA LEU A 6 8.54 -2.72 -4.17
C LEU A 6 8.29 -2.82 -2.66
N TYR A 7 7.52 -3.81 -2.22
CA TYR A 7 7.27 -4.03 -0.80
C TYR A 7 8.55 -4.41 -0.05
N GLN A 8 9.40 -5.24 -0.65
CA GLN A 8 10.70 -5.57 -0.09
C GLN A 8 11.61 -4.34 0.00
N GLU A 9 11.65 -3.50 -1.04
CA GLU A 9 12.37 -2.23 -1.00
C GLU A 9 11.84 -1.29 0.09
N ALA A 10 10.51 -1.22 0.25
CA ALA A 10 9.87 -0.42 1.28
C ALA A 10 10.21 -0.91 2.70
N ILE A 11 10.37 -2.21 2.91
CA ILE A 11 10.85 -2.78 4.18
C ILE A 11 12.32 -2.44 4.39
N LEU A 12 13.17 -2.64 3.38
CA LEU A 12 14.61 -2.40 3.48
C LEU A 12 14.96 -0.94 3.77
N ASN A 13 14.16 -0.01 3.26
CA ASN A 13 14.35 1.43 3.43
C ASN A 13 13.44 2.05 4.51
N ASP A 14 12.71 1.22 5.27
CA ASP A 14 11.80 1.66 6.34
C ASP A 14 10.73 2.68 5.89
N PHE A 15 10.23 2.52 4.65
CA PHE A 15 9.12 3.32 4.13
C PHE A 15 7.78 2.81 4.66
N TYR A 16 7.56 3.03 5.95
CA TYR A 16 6.42 2.49 6.70
C TYR A 16 5.06 2.80 6.06
N SER A 17 4.81 4.04 5.62
CA SER A 17 3.54 4.40 4.97
C SER A 17 3.30 3.63 3.68
N LEU A 18 4.34 3.34 2.90
CA LEU A 18 4.25 2.53 1.69
C LEU A 18 4.02 1.06 2.03
N GLN A 19 4.67 0.54 3.08
CA GLN A 19 4.41 -0.80 3.58
C GLN A 19 2.96 -0.97 4.03
N LEU A 20 2.41 0.02 4.75
CA LEU A 20 1.02 0.02 5.22
C LEU A 20 0.04 0.05 4.04
N LEU A 21 0.28 0.90 3.05
CA LEU A 21 -0.51 0.96 1.82
C LEU A 21 -0.53 -0.38 1.07
N ILE A 22 0.65 -0.99 0.87
CA ILE A 22 0.74 -2.27 0.16
C ILE A 22 0.01 -3.36 0.95
N ARG A 23 0.20 -3.44 2.28
CA ARG A 23 -0.50 -4.42 3.12
C ARG A 23 -2.01 -4.26 3.03
N PHE A 24 -2.51 -3.04 3.13
CA PHE A 24 -3.93 -2.72 3.00
C PHE A 24 -4.50 -3.12 1.64
N LEU A 25 -3.82 -2.79 0.54
CA LEU A 25 -4.33 -3.08 -0.80
C LEU A 25 -4.29 -4.57 -1.16
N VAL A 26 -3.25 -5.28 -0.70
CA VAL A 26 -3.03 -6.70 -1.02
C VAL A 26 -3.87 -7.61 -0.13
N TYR A 27 -3.82 -7.43 1.20
CA TYR A 27 -4.39 -8.38 2.13
C TYR A 27 -5.83 -8.03 2.52
N GLU A 28 -6.08 -6.77 2.84
CA GLU A 28 -7.40 -6.31 3.30
C GLU A 28 -8.35 -6.08 2.11
N LYS A 29 -7.95 -5.25 1.14
CA LYS A 29 -8.80 -4.93 -0.02
C LYS A 29 -8.74 -5.95 -1.15
N LYS A 30 -7.67 -6.74 -1.25
CA LYS A 30 -7.42 -7.70 -2.34
C LYS A 30 -7.57 -7.08 -3.74
N SER A 31 -7.32 -5.77 -3.85
CA SER A 31 -7.45 -5.00 -5.09
C SER A 31 -6.16 -5.04 -5.93
N VAL A 32 -5.05 -5.45 -5.32
CA VAL A 32 -3.72 -5.52 -5.93
C VAL A 32 -3.06 -6.87 -5.62
N LYS A 33 -2.52 -7.52 -6.67
CA LYS A 33 -1.63 -8.69 -6.70
C LYS A 33 -0.24 -8.38 -6.12
N LEU A 34 0.43 -9.25 -5.38
CA LEU A 34 1.88 -9.12 -5.14
C LEU A 34 2.67 -9.26 -6.46
N GLU A 35 2.15 -10.07 -7.38
CA GLU A 35 2.69 -10.35 -8.70
C GLU A 35 2.34 -9.25 -9.72
N ASP A 36 1.43 -8.33 -9.37
CA ASP A 36 1.07 -7.23 -10.26
C ASP A 36 2.25 -6.28 -10.44
N HIS A 37 2.26 -5.58 -11.58
CA HIS A 37 3.19 -4.49 -11.80
C HIS A 37 2.95 -3.36 -10.79
N HIS A 38 4.03 -2.81 -10.19
CA HIS A 38 3.95 -1.77 -9.15
C HIS A 38 3.14 -0.53 -9.57
N GLY A 39 3.09 -0.21 -10.87
CA GLY A 39 2.28 0.88 -11.43
C GLY A 39 0.78 0.79 -11.10
N ARG A 40 0.26 -0.38 -10.68
CA ARG A 40 -1.10 -0.50 -10.10
C ARG A 40 -1.31 0.38 -8.87
N LEU A 41 -0.25 0.66 -8.11
CA LEU A 41 -0.29 1.48 -6.91
C LEU A 41 -0.44 2.98 -7.23
N GLU A 42 0.02 3.43 -8.40
CA GLU A 42 -0.06 4.85 -8.81
C GLU A 42 -1.50 5.37 -8.80
N PHE A 43 -2.47 4.52 -9.14
CA PHE A 43 -3.89 4.85 -9.07
C PHE A 43 -4.32 5.27 -7.65
N PHE A 44 -3.81 4.60 -6.62
CA PHE A 44 -4.15 4.86 -5.22
C PHE A 44 -3.34 6.01 -4.61
N LEU A 45 -2.24 6.40 -5.26
CA LEU A 45 -1.37 7.52 -4.86
C LEU A 45 -1.81 8.86 -5.47
N GLN A 46 -2.82 8.88 -6.33
CA GLN A 46 -3.34 10.12 -6.92
C GLN A 46 -3.86 11.07 -5.82
N GLU A 47 -3.53 12.36 -5.94
CA GLU A 47 -3.87 13.39 -4.94
C GLU A 47 -5.35 13.40 -4.54
N LYS A 48 -6.25 13.21 -5.50
CA LYS A 48 -7.71 13.17 -5.26
C LYS A 48 -8.15 12.06 -4.30
N PHE A 49 -7.33 11.03 -4.10
CA PHE A 49 -7.61 9.92 -3.20
C PHE A 49 -6.83 9.99 -1.89
N GLN A 50 -5.84 10.89 -1.75
CA GLN A 50 -4.94 10.92 -0.59
C GLN A 50 -5.69 11.07 0.73
N SER A 51 -6.60 12.04 0.84
CA SER A 51 -7.31 12.28 2.11
C SER A 51 -8.08 11.04 2.57
N LYS A 52 -8.83 10.41 1.67
CA LYS A 52 -9.63 9.21 1.98
C LYS A 52 -8.75 7.96 2.16
N MET A 53 -7.66 7.85 1.41
CA MET A 53 -6.70 6.76 1.58
C MET A 53 -6.02 6.85 2.94
N ASN A 54 -5.61 8.04 3.38
CA ASN A 54 -5.02 8.24 4.70
C ASN A 54 -5.99 7.83 5.81
N GLU A 55 -7.27 8.20 5.73
CA GLU A 55 -8.28 7.74 6.69
C GLU A 55 -8.38 6.21 6.75
N TYR A 56 -8.37 5.55 5.59
CA TYR A 56 -8.40 4.09 5.54
C TYR A 56 -7.14 3.44 6.10
N LEU A 57 -5.97 4.01 5.82
CA LEU A 57 -4.70 3.49 6.30
C LEU A 57 -4.55 3.66 7.81
N ILE A 58 -4.93 4.82 8.37
CA ILE A 58 -4.93 5.05 9.82
C ILE A 58 -5.85 4.05 10.52
N LYS A 59 -7.06 3.85 9.97
CA LYS A 59 -7.98 2.87 10.55
C LYS A 59 -7.42 1.45 10.47
N TYR A 60 -6.85 1.07 9.33
CA TYR A 60 -6.25 -0.23 9.13
C TYR A 60 -5.07 -0.48 10.07
N GLU A 61 -4.22 0.52 10.27
CA GLU A 61 -3.13 0.49 11.24
C GLU A 61 -3.64 0.20 12.65
N VAL A 62 -4.58 1.00 13.15
CA VAL A 62 -5.15 0.82 14.50
C VAL A 62 -5.81 -0.56 14.70
N GLU A 63 -6.38 -1.16 13.65
CA GLU A 63 -7.01 -2.47 13.72
C GLU A 63 -6.01 -3.65 13.66
N ASN A 64 -4.75 -3.40 13.27
CA ASN A 64 -3.74 -4.43 13.02
C ASN A 64 -2.44 -4.24 13.85
N ASP A 65 -2.43 -3.28 14.78
CA ASP A 65 -1.38 -3.02 15.78
C ASP A 65 -1.66 -3.80 17.09
#